data_AF-A0A951GU85-F1
#
_entry.id   AF-A0A951GU85-F1
#
_cell.length_a   1.000
_cell.length_b   1.000
_cell.length_c   1.000
_cell.angle_alpha   90.00
_cell.angle_beta   90.00
_cell.angle_gamma   90.00
#
_symmetry.space_group_name_H-M   'P 1'
#
loop_
_entity.id
_entity.type
_entity.pdbx_description
1 polymer ?
#
loop_
_entity_poly.entity_id
_entity_poly.type
_entity_poly.pdbx_seq_one_letter_code
_entity_poly.pdbx_strand_id
1 'polypeptide(L)'
;MALLKRGVPARRSASLAPMPAAAFAVHQLRYWLAFPGHAGIELAKQGHSYLHSLVPWVALLLATAIGVYLRALGRAWGGKCTLSRYTASFATLWLACAASLVAIYVSQELLEGLLATGHPGGLAGVFGYGGWWSIPASLAVGLVLAAAFHGAHWVLHELAERRAPRVRPACPPAIAQLPPRAVALRLLAPLADGWSGRAPPR
;
A
#
# COMPACT_ATOMS: atom_id res chain seq x y z
N MET A 1 13.41 -24.29 -32.49
CA MET A 1 14.25 -23.18 -32.00
C MET A 1 13.50 -22.49 -30.84
N ALA A 2 13.70 -22.99 -29.61
CA ALA A 2 12.97 -22.56 -28.43
C ALA A 2 13.66 -21.34 -27.80
N LEU A 3 12.99 -20.18 -27.85
CA LEU A 3 13.41 -18.95 -27.19
C LEU A 3 13.36 -19.14 -25.67
N LEU A 4 14.54 -19.23 -25.05
CA LEU A 4 14.74 -19.15 -23.60
C LEU A 4 14.09 -17.89 -23.03
N LYS A 5 12.94 -18.04 -22.35
CA LYS A 5 12.36 -17.05 -21.44
C LYS A 5 13.21 -16.93 -20.16
N ARG A 6 14.49 -16.57 -20.28
CA ARG A 6 15.35 -16.21 -19.14
C ARG A 6 15.26 -14.69 -18.93
N GLY A 7 14.39 -14.25 -18.03
CA GLY A 7 14.28 -12.82 -17.67
C GLY A 7 13.23 -12.46 -16.61
N VAL A 8 12.42 -13.43 -16.15
CA VAL A 8 11.32 -13.17 -15.20
C VAL A 8 11.74 -13.01 -13.73
N PRO A 9 12.79 -13.65 -13.17
CA PRO A 9 13.01 -13.60 -11.73
C PRO A 9 13.50 -12.22 -11.25
N ALA A 10 14.44 -11.58 -11.97
CA ALA A 10 15.02 -10.30 -11.57
C ALA A 10 14.00 -9.14 -11.50
N ARG A 11 12.98 -9.13 -12.38
CA ARG A 11 11.92 -8.12 -12.38
C ARG A 11 10.91 -8.27 -11.24
N ARG A 12 10.74 -9.47 -10.67
CA ARG A 12 9.88 -9.68 -9.50
C ARG A 12 10.56 -9.19 -8.22
N SER A 13 11.87 -9.40 -8.10
CA SER A 13 12.65 -8.99 -6.92
C SER A 13 12.76 -7.48 -6.74
N ALA A 14 12.87 -6.71 -7.83
CA ALA A 14 12.95 -5.24 -7.79
C ALA A 14 11.76 -4.59 -7.06
N SER A 15 10.62 -5.27 -7.01
CA SER A 15 9.42 -4.78 -6.33
C SER A 15 9.38 -5.01 -4.81
N LEU A 16 10.36 -5.74 -4.27
CA LEU A 16 10.49 -6.06 -2.84
C LEU A 16 11.52 -5.16 -2.12
N ALA A 17 12.37 -4.48 -2.89
CA ALA A 17 13.41 -3.59 -2.37
C ALA A 17 12.95 -2.31 -1.64
N PRO A 18 11.76 -1.70 -1.88
CA PRO A 18 11.50 -0.38 -1.33
C PRO A 18 11.34 -0.35 0.19
N MET A 19 10.81 -1.41 0.81
CA MET A 19 10.62 -1.44 2.26
C MET A 19 11.95 -1.59 3.04
N PRO A 20 12.87 -2.51 2.69
CA PRO A 20 14.18 -2.55 3.33
C PRO A 20 14.96 -1.23 3.17
N ALA A 21 14.93 -0.64 1.97
CA ALA A 21 15.57 0.65 1.72
C ALA A 21 14.93 1.78 2.54
N ALA A 22 13.60 1.78 2.68
CA ALA A 22 12.88 2.76 3.49
C ALA A 22 13.15 2.59 4.99
N ALA A 23 13.21 1.36 5.50
CA ALA A 23 13.57 1.10 6.90
C ALA A 23 15.00 1.58 7.19
N PHE A 24 15.94 1.29 6.29
CA PHE A 24 17.31 1.83 6.37
C PHE A 24 17.30 3.37 6.34
N ALA A 25 16.53 3.99 5.45
CA ALA A 25 16.44 5.44 5.35
C ALA A 25 15.87 6.08 6.63
N VAL A 26 14.83 5.49 7.24
CA VAL A 26 14.27 5.96 8.52
C VAL A 26 15.32 5.88 9.62
N HIS A 27 16.05 4.77 9.69
CA HIS A 27 17.12 4.58 10.67
C HIS A 27 18.24 5.62 10.49
N GLN A 28 18.71 5.85 9.25
CA GLN A 28 19.72 6.88 8.97
C GLN A 28 19.23 8.30 9.26
N LEU A 29 17.99 8.62 8.85
CA LEU A 29 17.41 9.93 9.08
C LEU A 29 17.25 10.23 10.57
N ARG A 30 16.91 9.22 11.38
CA ARG A 30 16.90 9.33 12.85
C ARG A 30 18.26 9.78 13.38
N TYR A 31 19.36 9.15 12.96
CA TYR A 31 20.70 9.54 13.39
C TYR A 31 21.05 10.97 13.00
N TRP A 32 20.73 11.38 11.77
CA TRP A 32 20.99 12.75 11.31
C TRP A 32 20.20 13.80 12.10
N LEU A 33 18.95 13.50 12.46
CA LEU A 33 18.10 14.40 13.25
C LEU A 33 18.47 14.42 14.74
N ALA A 34 18.88 13.28 15.30
CA ALA A 34 19.24 13.15 16.70
C ALA A 34 20.64 13.69 17.02
N PHE A 35 21.59 13.57 16.08
CA PHE A 35 23.01 13.89 16.29
C PHE A 35 23.57 14.78 15.16
N PRO A 36 23.10 16.04 15.04
CA PRO A 36 23.60 16.96 14.03
C PRO A 36 25.12 17.13 14.17
N GLY A 37 25.84 16.94 13.06
CA GLY A 37 27.32 17.06 13.00
C GLY A 37 28.12 15.85 13.52
N HIS A 38 27.50 14.90 14.22
CA HIS A 38 28.20 13.74 14.83
C HIS A 38 27.63 12.37 14.44
N ALA A 39 26.61 12.34 13.58
CA ALA A 39 25.93 11.11 13.19
C ALA A 39 26.88 10.01 12.69
N GLY A 40 27.93 10.36 11.93
CA GLY A 40 28.90 9.38 11.44
C GLY A 40 29.75 8.75 12.55
N ILE A 41 30.08 9.51 13.60
CA ILE A 41 30.89 9.02 14.74
C ILE A 41 30.05 8.09 15.61
N GLU A 42 28.80 8.46 15.91
CA GLU A 42 27.89 7.61 16.68
C GLU A 42 27.52 6.33 15.91
N LEU A 43 27.31 6.43 14.59
CA LEU A 43 27.05 5.27 13.75
C LEU A 43 28.28 4.35 13.66
N ALA A 44 29.51 4.88 13.63
CA ALA A 44 30.72 4.07 13.61
C ALA A 44 30.96 3.32 14.94
N LYS A 45 30.64 3.95 16.08
CA LYS A 45 30.72 3.31 17.41
C LYS A 45 29.78 2.10 17.52
N GLN A 46 28.61 2.17 16.87
CA GLN A 46 27.61 1.10 16.91
C GLN A 46 27.70 0.13 15.72
N GLY A 47 28.28 0.57 14.59
CA GLY A 47 28.26 -0.16 13.33
C GLY A 47 29.10 -1.44 13.31
N HIS A 48 30.11 -1.57 14.18
CA HIS A 48 30.95 -2.78 14.23
C HIS A 48 30.26 -3.99 14.88
N SER A 49 29.32 -3.79 15.80
CA SER A 49 28.51 -4.89 16.36
C SER A 49 27.37 -5.30 15.42
N TYR A 50 26.90 -4.39 14.56
CA TYR A 50 25.77 -4.60 13.67
C TYR A 50 26.02 -5.66 12.58
N LEU A 51 27.25 -5.73 12.05
CA LEU A 51 27.63 -6.65 10.97
C LEU A 51 27.61 -8.14 11.36
N HIS A 52 27.76 -8.44 12.66
CA HIS A 52 27.70 -9.80 13.19
C HIS A 52 26.34 -10.16 13.83
N SER A 53 25.37 -9.23 13.81
CA SER A 53 24.08 -9.39 14.47
C SER A 53 23.03 -10.02 13.56
N LEU A 54 22.06 -10.73 14.18
CA LEU A 54 20.85 -11.23 13.50
C LEU A 54 19.87 -10.10 13.15
N VAL A 55 19.99 -8.93 13.79
CA VAL A 55 19.09 -7.79 13.63
C VAL A 55 18.90 -7.36 12.16
N PRO A 56 19.96 -7.08 11.36
CA PRO A 56 19.78 -6.66 9.96
C PRO A 56 19.03 -7.68 9.11
N TRP A 57 19.22 -8.98 9.36
CA TRP A 57 18.58 -10.04 8.59
C TRP A 57 17.10 -10.17 8.95
N VAL A 58 16.76 -10.09 10.23
CA VAL A 58 15.35 -10.10 10.68
C VAL A 58 14.62 -8.86 10.19
N ALA A 59 15.26 -7.68 10.26
CA ALA A 59 14.70 -6.44 9.73
C ALA A 59 14.47 -6.52 8.22
N LEU A 60 15.42 -7.08 7.46
CA LEU A 60 15.28 -7.30 6.03
C LEU A 60 14.08 -8.21 5.70
N LEU A 61 13.91 -9.31 6.46
CA LEU A 61 12.79 -10.24 6.28
C LEU A 61 11.45 -9.58 6.62
N LEU A 62 11.35 -8.89 7.76
CA LEU A 62 10.14 -8.15 8.16
C LEU A 62 9.77 -7.10 7.11
N ALA A 63 10.74 -6.27 6.71
CA ALA A 63 10.53 -5.24 5.71
C ALA A 63 10.07 -5.83 4.38
N THR A 64 10.66 -6.94 3.96
CA THR A 64 10.26 -7.65 2.73
C THR A 64 8.82 -8.17 2.83
N ALA A 65 8.49 -8.88 3.91
CA ALA A 65 7.14 -9.45 4.11
C ALA A 65 6.07 -8.35 4.14
N ILE A 66 6.32 -7.26 4.87
CA ILE A 66 5.40 -6.12 4.93
C ILE A 66 5.30 -5.43 3.57
N GLY A 67 6.40 -5.29 2.83
CA GLY A 67 6.39 -4.73 1.47
C GLY A 67 5.53 -5.54 0.50
N VAL A 68 5.58 -6.87 0.57
CA VAL A 68 4.67 -7.75 -0.19
C VAL A 68 3.23 -7.45 0.16
N TYR A 69 2.91 -7.39 1.45
CA TYR A 69 1.56 -7.14 1.94
C TYR A 69 1.02 -5.76 1.51
N LEU A 70 1.78 -4.69 1.75
CA LEU A 70 1.38 -3.32 1.37
C LEU A 70 1.19 -3.16 -0.13
N ARG A 71 2.00 -3.85 -0.93
CA ARG A 71 1.82 -3.87 -2.38
C ARG A 71 0.53 -4.58 -2.79
N ALA A 72 0.21 -5.71 -2.17
CA ALA A 72 -1.06 -6.39 -2.41
C ALA A 72 -2.25 -5.50 -2.02
N LEU A 73 -2.11 -4.77 -0.91
CA LEU A 73 -3.11 -3.83 -0.42
C LEU A 73 -3.30 -2.64 -1.38
N GLY A 74 -2.21 -2.04 -1.87
CA GLY A 74 -2.26 -0.99 -2.89
C GLY A 74 -2.96 -1.45 -4.17
N ARG A 75 -2.72 -2.70 -4.59
CA ARG A 75 -3.42 -3.31 -5.73
C ARG A 75 -4.92 -3.46 -5.52
N ALA A 76 -5.33 -3.89 -4.34
CA ALA A 76 -6.74 -4.05 -4.01
C ALA A 76 -7.51 -2.72 -4.00
N TRP A 77 -6.83 -1.59 -3.77
CA TRP A 77 -7.47 -0.29 -3.67
C TRP A 77 -7.32 0.62 -4.89
N GLY A 78 -6.38 0.34 -5.79
CA GLY A 78 -6.08 1.17 -6.97
C GLY A 78 -7.13 1.20 -8.10
N GLY A 79 -8.29 0.55 -7.94
CA GLY A 79 -9.35 0.48 -8.96
C GLY A 79 -10.59 1.37 -8.70
N LYS A 80 -10.48 2.41 -7.85
CA LYS A 80 -11.66 3.20 -7.43
C LYS A 80 -11.77 4.51 -8.21
N CYS A 81 -12.92 4.74 -8.85
CA CYS A 81 -13.13 5.85 -9.79
C CYS A 81 -13.53 7.20 -9.17
N THR A 82 -13.79 7.29 -7.85
CA THR A 82 -14.20 8.56 -7.24
C THR A 82 -13.06 9.24 -6.48
N LEU A 83 -12.96 10.57 -6.57
CA LEU A 83 -11.92 11.37 -5.92
C LEU A 83 -11.85 11.13 -4.40
N SER A 84 -13.00 11.08 -3.72
CA SER A 84 -13.07 10.81 -2.28
C SER A 84 -12.53 9.42 -1.90
N ARG A 85 -12.79 8.39 -2.72
CA ARG A 85 -12.28 7.03 -2.46
C ARG A 85 -10.79 6.92 -2.79
N TYR A 86 -10.32 7.69 -3.76
CA TYR A 86 -8.91 7.79 -4.13
C TYR A 86 -8.09 8.41 -2.99
N THR A 87 -8.52 9.56 -2.46
CA THR A 87 -7.82 10.23 -1.35
C THR A 87 -7.82 9.38 -0.08
N ALA A 88 -8.95 8.75 0.25
CA ALA A 88 -9.02 7.81 1.37
C ALA A 88 -8.07 6.62 1.18
N SER A 89 -8.02 6.03 -0.03
CA SER A 89 -7.08 4.93 -0.32
C SER A 89 -5.62 5.36 -0.18
N PHE A 90 -5.29 6.58 -0.61
CA PHE A 90 -3.94 7.11 -0.50
C PHE A 90 -3.55 7.33 0.96
N ALA A 91 -4.42 7.99 1.73
CA ALA A 91 -4.21 8.24 3.15
C ALA A 91 -4.04 6.92 3.93
N THR A 92 -4.88 5.92 3.68
CA THR A 92 -4.74 4.61 4.32
C THR A 92 -3.43 3.93 3.95
N LEU A 93 -3.02 3.98 2.68
CA LEU A 93 -1.75 3.40 2.25
C LEU A 93 -0.55 4.13 2.88
N TRP A 94 -0.60 5.45 2.97
CA TRP A 94 0.40 6.28 3.64
C TRP A 94 0.55 5.91 5.11
N LEU A 95 -0.56 5.90 5.85
CA LEU A 95 -0.56 5.55 7.27
C LEU A 95 -0.09 4.11 7.49
N ALA A 96 -0.49 3.18 6.61
CA ALA A 96 -0.03 1.79 6.68
C ALA A 96 1.49 1.68 6.44
N CYS A 97 2.04 2.43 5.46
CA CYS A 97 3.49 2.48 5.22
C CYS A 97 4.23 3.08 6.43
N ALA A 98 3.75 4.21 6.95
CA ALA A 98 4.37 4.86 8.11
C ALA A 98 4.34 3.98 9.36
N ALA A 99 3.19 3.38 9.68
CA ALA A 99 3.04 2.46 10.81
C ALA A 99 3.95 1.24 10.67
N SER A 100 4.09 0.71 9.46
CA SER A 100 5.00 -0.40 9.16
C SER A 100 6.46 -0.05 9.40
N LEU A 101 6.88 1.16 8.99
CA LEU A 101 8.25 1.63 9.21
C LEU A 101 8.54 1.83 10.70
N VAL A 102 7.60 2.39 11.47
CA VAL A 102 7.71 2.49 12.93
C VAL A 102 7.82 1.10 13.55
N ALA A 103 6.99 0.14 13.15
CA ALA A 103 7.03 -1.22 13.68
C ALA A 103 8.37 -1.93 13.39
N ILE A 104 8.92 -1.75 12.20
CA ILE A 104 10.25 -2.27 11.84
C ILE A 104 11.33 -1.61 12.71
N TYR A 105 11.30 -0.28 12.86
CA TYR A 105 12.23 0.46 13.71
C TYR A 105 12.20 -0.01 15.17
N VAL A 106 11.00 -0.09 15.76
CA VAL A 106 10.81 -0.56 17.14
C VAL A 106 11.35 -1.99 17.29
N SER A 107 11.11 -2.84 16.29
CA SER A 107 11.62 -4.22 16.31
C SER A 107 13.16 -4.27 16.23
N GLN A 108 13.78 -3.40 15.44
CA GLN A 108 15.25 -3.28 15.36
C GLN A 108 15.84 -2.87 16.71
N GLU A 109 15.34 -1.79 17.31
CA GLU A 109 15.84 -1.27 18.59
C GLU A 109 15.62 -2.27 19.74
N LEU A 110 14.48 -2.96 19.77
CA LEU A 110 14.23 -4.00 20.78
C LEU A 110 15.16 -5.20 20.61
N LEU A 111 15.40 -5.64 19.38
CA LEU A 111 16.35 -6.73 19.12
C LEU A 111 17.79 -6.31 19.45
N GLU A 112 18.18 -5.07 19.16
CA GLU A 112 19.48 -4.53 19.57
C GLU A 112 19.60 -4.48 21.09
N GLY A 113 18.59 -4.00 21.81
CA GLY A 113 18.59 -4.00 23.27
C GLY A 113 18.62 -5.39 23.91
N LEU A 114 18.10 -6.42 23.22
CA LEU A 114 18.14 -7.81 23.68
C LEU A 114 19.48 -8.51 23.38
N LEU A 115 20.13 -8.16 22.27
CA LEU A 115 21.29 -8.88 21.75
C LEU A 115 22.63 -8.15 21.98
N ALA A 116 22.63 -6.83 22.16
CA ALA A 116 23.81 -6.03 22.39
C ALA A 116 24.00 -5.72 23.87
N THR A 117 25.09 -6.21 24.46
CA THR A 117 25.45 -5.90 25.85
C THR A 117 25.73 -4.41 26.01
N GLY A 118 25.06 -3.78 26.99
CA GLY A 118 25.22 -2.35 27.29
C GLY A 118 24.26 -1.41 26.55
N HIS A 119 23.37 -1.90 25.69
CA HIS A 119 22.30 -1.08 25.11
C HIS A 119 21.11 -0.96 26.07
N PRO A 120 20.49 0.23 26.21
CA PRO A 120 19.24 0.37 26.95
C PRO A 120 18.14 -0.44 26.25
N GLY A 121 17.55 -1.39 26.98
CA GLY A 121 16.44 -2.19 26.48
C GLY A 121 15.08 -1.48 26.57
N GLY A 122 14.06 -2.09 25.99
CA GLY A 122 12.67 -1.64 26.11
C GLY A 122 12.40 -0.27 25.49
N LEU A 123 11.45 0.48 26.08
CA LEU A 123 11.04 1.80 25.57
C LEU A 123 12.15 2.85 25.65
N ALA A 124 13.06 2.73 26.62
CA ALA A 124 14.20 3.63 26.74
C ALA A 124 15.19 3.45 25.58
N GLY A 125 15.37 2.23 25.07
CA GLY A 125 16.10 1.98 23.83
C GLY A 125 15.42 2.58 22.62
N VAL A 126 14.11 2.33 22.48
CA VAL A 126 13.31 2.75 21.32
C VAL A 126 13.17 4.27 21.20
N PHE A 127 12.94 4.98 22.31
CA PHE A 127 12.64 6.41 22.29
C PHE A 127 13.72 7.29 22.91
N GLY A 128 14.71 6.70 23.59
CA GLY A 128 15.89 7.41 24.08
C GLY A 128 16.81 7.87 22.95
N TYR A 129 17.75 8.76 23.26
CA TYR A 129 18.80 9.18 22.32
C TYR A 129 18.27 9.61 20.93
N GLY A 130 17.15 10.34 20.93
CA GLY A 130 16.50 10.83 19.70
C GLY A 130 15.67 9.79 18.93
N GLY A 131 15.35 8.64 19.53
CA GLY A 131 14.50 7.60 18.95
C GLY A 131 13.11 8.11 18.52
N TRP A 132 12.58 9.14 19.17
CA TRP A 132 11.31 9.77 18.79
C TRP A 132 11.30 10.36 17.38
N TRP A 133 12.45 10.75 16.82
CA TRP A 133 12.56 11.24 15.43
C TRP A 133 12.22 10.17 14.38
N SER A 134 12.21 8.89 14.76
CA SER A 134 11.77 7.79 13.88
C SER A 134 10.32 7.94 13.44
N ILE A 135 9.45 8.56 14.25
CA ILE A 135 8.04 8.77 13.93
C ILE A 135 7.87 9.76 12.76
N PRO A 136 8.33 11.04 12.86
CA PRO A 136 8.24 11.98 11.74
C PRO A 136 9.03 11.50 10.51
N ALA A 137 10.18 10.83 10.70
CA ALA A 137 10.91 10.20 9.61
C ALA A 137 10.07 9.14 8.88
N SER A 138 9.39 8.26 9.63
CA SER A 138 8.51 7.22 9.08
C SER A 138 7.30 7.80 8.37
N LEU A 139 6.73 8.90 8.86
CA LEU A 139 5.64 9.62 8.18
C LEU A 139 6.11 10.17 6.83
N ALA A 140 7.27 10.82 6.79
CA ALA A 140 7.83 11.39 5.57
C ALA A 140 8.19 10.30 4.54
N VAL A 141 8.92 9.27 4.95
CA VAL A 141 9.30 8.15 4.07
C VAL A 141 8.07 7.33 3.65
N GLY A 142 7.13 7.12 4.56
CA GLY A 142 5.86 6.44 4.27
C GLY A 142 5.04 7.18 3.21
N LEU A 143 5.07 8.52 3.20
CA LEU A 143 4.41 9.33 2.18
C LEU A 143 5.02 9.10 0.81
N VAL A 144 6.35 9.08 0.72
CA VAL A 144 7.10 8.77 -0.51
C VAL A 144 6.75 7.36 -1.02
N LEU A 145 6.69 6.36 -0.13
CA LEU A 145 6.29 5.01 -0.51
C LEU A 145 4.85 4.94 -1.02
N ALA A 146 3.91 5.59 -0.32
CA ALA A 146 2.53 5.62 -0.76
C ALA A 146 2.39 6.30 -2.13
N ALA A 147 3.08 7.42 -2.36
CA ALA A 147 3.13 8.07 -3.66
C ALA A 147 3.72 7.16 -4.75
N ALA A 148 4.81 6.45 -4.46
CA ALA A 148 5.43 5.52 -5.40
C ALA A 148 4.50 4.35 -5.76
N PHE A 149 3.85 3.73 -4.78
CA PHE A 149 2.90 2.64 -5.01
C PHE A 149 1.66 3.11 -5.77
N HIS A 150 1.09 4.25 -5.36
CA HIS A 150 -0.11 4.80 -5.96
C HIS A 150 0.16 5.30 -7.40
N GLY A 151 1.30 5.95 -7.62
CA GLY A 151 1.76 6.39 -8.94
C GLY A 151 2.05 5.22 -9.88
N ALA A 152 2.70 4.16 -9.40
CA ALA A 152 2.89 2.93 -10.18
C ALA A 152 1.54 2.31 -10.60
N HIS A 153 0.56 2.33 -9.71
CA HIS A 153 -0.80 1.89 -10.01
C HIS A 153 -1.46 2.72 -11.10
N TRP A 154 -1.39 4.04 -10.98
CA TRP A 154 -1.93 4.96 -11.97
C TRP A 154 -1.31 4.76 -13.36
N VAL A 155 0.02 4.66 -13.44
CA VAL A 155 0.73 4.41 -14.70
C VAL A 155 0.31 3.09 -15.34
N LEU A 156 0.17 2.02 -14.54
CA LEU A 156 -0.27 0.72 -15.05
C LEU A 156 -1.71 0.76 -15.56
N HIS A 157 -2.60 1.46 -14.87
CA HIS A 157 -3.99 1.64 -15.29
C HIS A 157 -4.06 2.42 -16.61
N GLU A 158 -3.36 3.54 -16.71
CA GLU A 158 -3.30 4.38 -17.91
C GLU A 158 -2.72 3.62 -19.12
N LEU A 159 -1.66 2.82 -18.91
CA LEU A 159 -1.11 1.98 -19.96
C LEU A 159 -2.07 0.84 -20.37
N ALA A 160 -2.84 0.29 -19.43
CA ALA A 160 -3.84 -0.72 -19.73
C ALA A 160 -4.99 -0.14 -20.55
N GLU A 161 -5.51 1.05 -20.20
CA GLU A 161 -6.55 1.76 -20.95
C GLU A 161 -6.09 2.14 -22.37
N ARG A 162 -4.85 2.64 -22.51
CA ARG A 162 -4.29 2.99 -23.84
C ARG A 162 -4.06 1.78 -24.74
N ARG A 163 -3.77 0.62 -24.15
CA ARG A 163 -3.54 -0.65 -24.87
C ARG A 163 -4.79 -1.50 -25.01
N ALA A 164 -5.83 -1.22 -24.24
CA ALA A 164 -7.11 -1.87 -24.41
C ALA A 164 -7.49 -1.65 -25.88
N PRO A 165 -7.67 -2.72 -26.67
CA PRO A 165 -8.23 -2.55 -27.99
C PRO A 165 -9.50 -1.74 -27.77
N ARG A 166 -9.64 -0.60 -28.46
CA ARG A 166 -10.93 0.09 -28.53
C ARG A 166 -11.89 -1.01 -28.98
N VAL A 167 -12.64 -1.56 -28.04
CA VAL A 167 -13.77 -2.41 -28.35
C VAL A 167 -14.64 -1.43 -29.11
N ARG A 168 -14.52 -1.47 -30.44
CA ARG A 168 -15.47 -0.80 -31.30
C ARG A 168 -16.80 -1.25 -30.72
N PRO A 169 -17.69 -0.33 -30.29
CA PRO A 169 -19.02 -0.75 -29.87
C PRO A 169 -19.45 -1.69 -30.96
N ALA A 170 -19.68 -2.96 -30.60
CA ALA A 170 -20.11 -3.95 -31.58
C ALA A 170 -21.27 -3.26 -32.27
N CYS A 171 -21.11 -2.99 -33.57
CA CYS A 171 -22.17 -2.35 -34.35
C CYS A 171 -23.42 -3.12 -33.93
N PRO A 172 -24.41 -2.47 -33.30
CA PRO A 172 -25.56 -3.19 -32.76
C PRO A 172 -26.00 -4.08 -33.92
N PRO A 173 -26.11 -5.41 -33.72
CA PRO A 173 -26.47 -6.30 -34.80
C PRO A 173 -27.68 -5.63 -35.43
N ALA A 174 -27.56 -5.26 -36.72
CA ALA A 174 -28.63 -4.58 -37.42
C ALA A 174 -29.86 -5.36 -37.04
N ILE A 175 -30.76 -4.71 -36.28
CA ILE A 175 -31.96 -5.35 -35.81
C ILE A 175 -32.65 -5.69 -37.12
N ALA A 176 -32.47 -6.92 -37.59
CA ALA A 176 -33.28 -7.49 -38.61
C ALA A 176 -34.66 -7.29 -38.01
N GLN A 177 -35.41 -6.37 -38.61
CA GLN A 177 -36.77 -6.07 -38.19
C GLN A 177 -37.50 -7.40 -38.37
N LEU A 178 -37.52 -8.18 -37.29
CA LEU A 178 -38.33 -9.37 -37.20
C LEU A 178 -39.74 -8.85 -37.42
N PRO A 179 -40.48 -9.40 -38.40
CA PRO A 179 -41.87 -9.00 -38.58
C PRO A 179 -42.57 -9.11 -37.23
N PRO A 180 -43.43 -8.15 -36.87
CA PRO A 180 -44.06 -8.10 -35.56
C PRO A 180 -44.79 -9.42 -35.33
N ARG A 181 -44.16 -10.32 -34.56
CA ARG A 181 -44.86 -11.48 -34.01
C ARG A 181 -45.85 -10.89 -33.03
N ALA A 182 -47.13 -11.08 -33.34
CA ALA A 182 -48.23 -10.77 -32.45
C ALA A 182 -47.96 -11.43 -31.10
N VAL A 183 -47.42 -10.66 -30.16
CA VAL A 183 -47.37 -11.06 -28.76
C VAL A 183 -48.80 -10.98 -28.29
N ALA A 184 -49.41 -12.14 -28.04
CA ALA A 184 -50.65 -12.22 -27.29
C ALA A 184 -50.37 -11.67 -25.88
N LEU A 185 -50.60 -10.36 -25.72
CA LEU A 185 -50.64 -9.71 -24.42
C LEU A 185 -51.74 -10.40 -23.62
N ARG A 186 -51.36 -11.20 -22.63
CA ARG A 186 -52.28 -11.57 -21.55
C ARG A 186 -52.67 -10.28 -20.85
N LEU A 187 -53.89 -9.83 -21.11
CA LEU A 187 -54.57 -8.78 -20.35
C LEU A 187 -54.53 -9.19 -18.87
N LEU A 188 -53.71 -8.52 -18.08
CA LEU A 188 -53.83 -8.57 -16.63
C LEU A 188 -55.04 -7.71 -16.26
N ALA A 189 -56.00 -8.35 -15.60
CA ALA A 189 -57.26 -7.76 -15.17
C ALA A 189 -57.01 -6.51 -14.30
N PRO A 190 -57.77 -5.42 -14.49
CA PRO A 190 -57.70 -4.27 -13.60
C PRO A 190 -58.26 -4.68 -12.23
N LEU A 191 -57.43 -4.57 -11.19
CA LEU A 191 -57.90 -4.57 -9.80
C LEU A 191 -58.64 -3.25 -9.57
N ALA A 192 -59.95 -3.29 -9.80
CA ALA A 192 -60.89 -2.37 -9.20
C ALA A 192 -61.25 -2.91 -7.82
N ASP A 193 -60.88 -2.17 -6.78
CA ASP A 193 -61.47 -2.10 -5.42
C ASP A 193 -60.48 -1.25 -4.59
N GLY A 194 -60.80 -0.19 -3.87
CA GLY A 194 -62.03 0.48 -3.45
C GLY A 194 -61.54 1.50 -2.40
N TRP A 195 -61.66 2.80 -2.67
CA TRP A 195 -62.50 3.75 -1.93
C TRP A 195 -62.40 3.80 -0.39
N SER A 196 -62.07 5.02 0.08
CA SER A 196 -62.44 5.65 1.37
C SER A 196 -61.79 5.06 2.64
N GLY A 197 -61.23 5.80 3.57
CA GLY A 197 -61.41 7.21 3.93
C GLY A 197 -61.65 7.27 5.43
N ARG A 198 -60.66 7.74 6.20
CA ARG A 198 -60.83 8.36 7.54
C ARG A 198 -59.57 9.17 7.86
N ALA A 199 -59.78 10.44 8.19
CA ALA A 199 -58.78 11.42 8.60
C ALA A 199 -58.30 11.19 10.05
N PRO A 200 -57.16 11.75 10.48
CA PRO A 200 -56.61 11.58 11.83
C PRO A 200 -57.27 12.51 12.87
N PRO A 201 -57.37 12.07 14.15
CA PRO A 201 -57.68 12.97 15.26
C PRO A 201 -56.47 13.82 15.68
N ARG A 202 -56.76 15.00 16.26
CA ARG A 202 -55.81 15.97 16.81
C ARG A 202 -55.26 15.55 18.16
#